data_AF-A0A128F2X5-F1
#
_entry.id   AF-A0A128F2X5-F1
#
_cell.length_a   1.000
_cell.length_b   1.000
_cell.length_c   1.000
_cell.angle_alpha   90.00
_cell.angle_beta   90.00
_cell.angle_gamma   90.00
#
_symmetry.space_group_name_H-M   'P 1'
#
loop_
_entity.id
_entity.type
_entity.pdbx_description
1 polymer ?
#
loop_
_entity_poly.entity_id
_entity_poly.type
_entity_poly.pdbx_seq_one_letter_code
_entity_poly.pdbx_strand_id
1 'polypeptide(L)'
;MLSLPGAEGFWIREGVPLANPQVIVGGREFAHLHPDGSLHASLPPELAKEAVKNNWATFHPWSSQRLGWEGFVMIYTPSTQAEVDVVYALVVSSFNYVTGKEINAQSLSGKKSVKRSPN
;
A
#
# COMPACT_ATOMS: atom_id res chain seq x y z
N MET A 1 -6.88 11.49 13.82
CA MET A 1 -5.94 10.43 13.39
C MET A 1 -6.73 9.12 13.40
N LEU A 2 -6.77 8.40 12.29
CA LEU A 2 -7.57 7.16 12.11
C LEU A 2 -6.68 5.91 12.24
N SER A 3 -5.69 5.94 13.15
CA SER A 3 -4.77 4.82 13.37
C SER A 3 -4.55 4.60 14.87
N LEU A 4 -4.19 3.36 15.24
CA LEU A 4 -3.95 2.96 16.63
C LEU A 4 -2.75 3.72 17.24
N PRO A 5 -2.70 3.93 18.56
CA PRO A 5 -1.51 4.47 19.21
C PRO A 5 -0.26 3.69 18.82
N GLY A 6 0.77 4.40 18.33
CA GLY A 6 2.04 3.80 17.89
C GLY A 6 2.12 3.44 16.41
N ALA A 7 1.06 3.64 15.63
CA ALA A 7 1.16 3.49 14.18
C ALA A 7 1.99 4.63 13.55
N GLU A 8 2.78 4.28 12.55
CA GLU A 8 3.59 5.23 11.78
C GLU A 8 2.93 5.50 10.42
N GLY A 9 2.48 6.74 10.21
CA GLY A 9 1.85 7.17 8.97
C GLY A 9 2.85 7.65 7.92
N PHE A 10 2.69 7.20 6.69
CA PHE A 10 3.46 7.67 5.54
C PHE A 10 2.72 8.84 4.90
N TRP A 11 3.31 10.04 5.01
CA TRP A 11 2.62 11.29 4.70
C TRP A 11 3.17 11.96 3.44
N ILE A 12 2.28 12.36 2.53
CA ILE A 12 2.66 13.14 1.35
C ILE A 12 2.91 14.59 1.77
N ARG A 13 4.11 15.11 1.50
CA ARG A 13 4.50 16.49 1.80
C ARG A 13 3.52 17.50 1.19
N GLU A 14 3.35 18.62 1.90
CA GLU A 14 2.67 19.80 1.38
C GLU A 14 3.33 20.30 0.08
N GLY A 15 2.50 20.70 -0.90
CA GLY A 15 2.94 21.15 -2.21
C GLY A 15 3.07 20.06 -3.29
N VAL A 16 2.93 18.78 -2.94
CA VAL A 16 2.82 17.70 -3.94
C VAL A 16 1.34 17.54 -4.34
N PRO A 17 0.96 17.67 -5.62
CA PRO A 17 -0.42 17.41 -6.03
C PRO A 17 -0.84 15.96 -5.75
N LEU A 18 -2.12 15.76 -5.42
CA LEU A 18 -2.72 14.43 -5.29
C LEU A 18 -3.56 14.17 -6.53
N ALA A 19 -3.22 13.12 -7.28
CA ALA A 19 -4.00 12.69 -8.44
C ALA A 19 -5.27 11.95 -8.02
N ASN A 20 -5.19 11.18 -6.94
CA ASN A 20 -6.29 10.37 -6.42
C ASN A 20 -6.54 10.63 -4.92
N PRO A 21 -6.91 11.86 -4.49
CA PRO A 21 -7.10 12.16 -3.07
C PRO A 21 -8.25 11.36 -2.42
N GLN A 22 -9.25 10.92 -3.19
CA GLN A 22 -10.40 10.16 -2.73
C GLN A 22 -10.04 8.78 -2.13
N VAL A 23 -8.85 8.27 -2.40
CA VAL A 23 -8.42 6.95 -1.92
C VAL A 23 -7.75 7.04 -0.53
N ILE A 24 -7.40 8.24 -0.07
CA ILE A 24 -6.80 8.49 1.23
C ILE A 24 -7.87 8.51 2.31
N VAL A 25 -7.60 7.86 3.44
CA VAL A 25 -8.55 7.79 4.56
C VAL A 25 -8.68 9.13 5.28
N GLY A 26 -7.57 9.82 5.52
CA GLY A 26 -7.58 11.14 6.14
C GLY A 26 -6.30 11.92 5.84
N GLY A 27 -6.43 13.24 5.72
CA GLY A 27 -5.31 14.14 5.46
C GLY A 27 -4.57 13.77 4.18
N ARG A 28 -3.27 13.51 4.29
CA ARG A 28 -2.38 13.16 3.17
C ARG A 28 -1.61 11.87 3.43
N GLU A 29 -2.14 11.02 4.30
CA GLU A 29 -1.58 9.72 4.66
C GLU A 29 -1.93 8.69 3.59
N PHE A 30 -0.94 8.20 2.84
CA PHE A 30 -1.20 7.23 1.76
C PHE A 30 -1.04 5.78 2.22
N ALA A 31 -0.34 5.56 3.32
CA ALA A 31 -0.16 4.27 3.97
C ALA A 31 0.21 4.45 5.45
N HIS A 32 0.07 3.41 6.25
CA HIS A 32 0.62 3.37 7.62
C HIS A 32 0.96 1.96 8.07
N LEU A 33 1.92 1.88 8.99
CA LEU A 33 2.38 0.64 9.61
C LEU A 33 1.97 0.60 11.08
N HIS A 34 1.33 -0.48 11.52
CA HIS A 34 1.04 -0.71 12.93
C HIS A 34 2.24 -1.37 13.63
N PRO A 35 2.36 -1.23 14.97
CA PRO A 35 3.43 -1.87 15.73
C PRO A 35 3.51 -3.41 15.58
N ASP A 36 2.40 -4.06 15.24
CA ASP A 36 2.33 -5.50 14.99
C ASP A 36 2.83 -5.91 13.58
N GLY A 37 3.23 -4.94 12.77
CA GLY A 37 3.74 -5.12 11.41
C GLY A 37 2.67 -5.09 10.32
N SER A 38 1.39 -4.97 10.66
CA SER A 38 0.33 -4.84 9.66
C SER A 38 0.41 -3.48 8.96
N LEU A 39 0.42 -3.50 7.62
CA LEU A 39 0.64 -2.32 6.78
C LEU A 39 -0.61 -2.05 5.96
N HIS A 40 -1.19 -0.86 6.09
CA HIS A 40 -2.35 -0.45 5.31
C HIS A 40 -1.95 0.53 4.21
N ALA A 41 -2.50 0.36 3.01
CA ALA A 41 -2.22 1.24 1.87
C ALA A 41 -3.35 1.22 0.85
N SER A 42 -3.46 2.28 0.06
CA SER A 42 -4.37 2.36 -1.08
C SER A 42 -3.62 2.10 -2.39
N LEU A 43 -3.82 0.94 -2.99
CA LEU A 43 -3.21 0.54 -4.27
C LEU A 43 -4.13 0.89 -5.45
N PRO A 44 -3.61 0.91 -6.70
CA PRO A 44 -4.46 0.81 -7.88
C PRO A 44 -5.38 -0.42 -7.75
N PRO A 45 -6.70 -0.32 -8.04
CA PRO A 45 -7.65 -1.41 -7.79
C PRO A 45 -7.27 -2.76 -8.44
N GLU A 46 -6.74 -2.75 -9.67
CA GLU A 46 -6.30 -3.99 -10.31
C GLU A 46 -5.07 -4.59 -9.63
N LEU A 47 -4.11 -3.76 -9.20
CA LEU A 47 -2.96 -4.22 -8.44
C LEU A 47 -3.37 -4.78 -7.07
N ALA A 48 -4.37 -4.19 -6.41
CA ALA A 48 -4.90 -4.72 -5.16
C ALA A 48 -5.48 -6.13 -5.34
N LYS A 49 -6.27 -6.35 -6.41
CA LYS A 49 -6.79 -7.69 -6.75
C LYS A 49 -5.66 -8.68 -6.99
N GLU A 50 -4.62 -8.29 -7.70
CA GLU A 50 -3.44 -9.13 -7.93
C GLU A 50 -2.68 -9.44 -6.64
N ALA A 51 -2.48 -8.45 -5.77
CA ALA A 51 -1.81 -8.63 -4.48
C ALA A 51 -2.60 -9.61 -3.60
N VAL A 52 -3.92 -9.48 -3.53
CA VAL A 52 -4.79 -10.40 -2.79
C VAL A 52 -4.74 -11.81 -3.39
N LYS A 53 -4.88 -11.94 -4.72
CA LYS A 53 -4.79 -13.22 -5.44
C LYS A 53 -3.46 -13.95 -5.21
N ASN A 54 -2.36 -13.20 -5.03
CA ASN A 54 -1.02 -13.73 -4.82
C ASN A 54 -0.61 -13.81 -3.34
N ASN A 55 -1.57 -13.68 -2.41
CA ASN A 55 -1.36 -13.75 -0.95
C ASN A 55 -0.39 -12.71 -0.39
N TRP A 56 -0.29 -11.54 -1.01
CA TRP A 56 0.47 -10.40 -0.48
C TRP A 56 -0.37 -9.50 0.42
N ALA A 57 -1.68 -9.53 0.26
CA ALA A 57 -2.59 -8.66 0.98
C ALA A 57 -3.96 -9.33 1.20
N THR A 58 -4.77 -8.70 2.02
CA THR A 58 -6.23 -8.87 2.05
C THR A 58 -6.88 -7.51 1.87
N PHE A 59 -8.10 -7.49 1.33
CA PHE A 59 -8.87 -6.25 1.29
C PHE A 59 -9.16 -5.77 2.72
N HIS A 60 -8.97 -4.47 2.96
CA HIS A 60 -9.38 -3.88 4.23
C HIS A 60 -10.91 -4.02 4.37
N PRO A 61 -11.48 -4.20 5.58
CA PRO A 61 -12.94 -4.23 5.78
C PRO A 61 -13.68 -3.00 5.25
N TRP A 62 -12.97 -1.91 5.00
CA TRP A 62 -13.53 -0.68 4.44
C TRP A 62 -13.46 -0.60 2.91
N SER A 63 -12.81 -1.54 2.21
CA SER A 63 -12.58 -1.45 0.77
C SER A 63 -13.87 -1.31 -0.06
N SER A 64 -15.02 -1.73 0.49
CA SER A 64 -16.34 -1.64 -0.13
C SER A 64 -17.24 -0.55 0.44
N GLN A 65 -16.78 0.22 1.44
CA GLN A 65 -17.62 1.20 2.14
C GLN A 65 -17.83 2.50 1.35
N ARG A 66 -16.96 2.80 0.38
CA ARG A 66 -17.09 3.98 -0.47
C ARG A 66 -16.43 3.79 -1.83
N LEU A 67 -16.93 4.51 -2.84
CA LEU A 67 -16.32 4.57 -4.15
C LEU A 67 -14.89 5.12 -4.05
N GLY A 68 -13.94 4.47 -4.71
CA GLY A 68 -12.50 4.82 -4.67
C GLY A 68 -11.70 4.07 -3.61
N TRP A 69 -12.32 3.21 -2.80
CA TRP A 69 -11.64 2.36 -1.80
C TRP A 69 -11.42 0.92 -2.23
N GLU A 70 -11.69 0.60 -3.48
CA GLU A 70 -11.59 -0.76 -4.03
C GLU A 70 -10.15 -1.29 -3.97
N GLY A 71 -9.16 -0.39 -3.91
CA GLY A 71 -7.75 -0.72 -3.75
C GLY A 71 -7.22 -0.67 -2.32
N PHE A 72 -8.06 -0.41 -1.31
CA PHE A 72 -7.63 -0.29 0.08
C PHE A 72 -7.41 -1.67 0.71
N VAL A 73 -6.17 -1.93 1.13
CA VAL A 73 -5.73 -3.26 1.56
C VAL A 73 -4.92 -3.21 2.86
N MET A 74 -4.86 -4.36 3.52
CA MET A 74 -3.82 -4.68 4.49
C MET A 74 -2.80 -5.61 3.81
N ILE A 75 -1.56 -5.16 3.72
CA ILE A 75 -0.40 -5.90 3.21
C ILE A 75 0.21 -6.70 4.35
N TYR A 76 0.52 -7.97 4.11
CA TYR A 76 1.10 -8.83 5.13
C TYR A 76 2.57 -8.49 5.42
N THR A 77 2.95 -8.62 6.69
CA THR A 77 4.32 -8.41 7.15
C THR A 77 5.30 -9.33 6.40
N PRO A 78 6.36 -8.78 5.77
CA PRO A 78 7.37 -9.57 5.09
C PRO A 78 8.28 -10.27 6.10
N SER A 79 8.66 -11.53 5.83
CA SER A 79 9.58 -12.30 6.69
C SER A 79 10.95 -12.56 6.06
N THR A 80 11.12 -12.22 4.78
CA THR A 80 12.40 -12.36 4.06
C THR A 80 12.72 -11.09 3.28
N GLN A 81 14.00 -10.90 2.91
CA GLN A 81 14.42 -9.76 2.10
C GLN A 81 13.68 -9.68 0.75
N ALA A 82 13.45 -10.83 0.11
CA ALA A 82 12.69 -10.86 -1.15
C ALA A 82 11.23 -10.44 -0.95
N GLU A 83 10.62 -10.75 0.20
CA GLU A 83 9.29 -10.26 0.54
C GLU A 83 9.30 -8.75 0.82
N VAL A 84 10.35 -8.24 1.48
CA VAL A 84 10.54 -6.79 1.71
C VAL A 84 10.56 -6.05 0.37
N ASP A 85 11.26 -6.57 -0.63
CA ASP A 85 11.34 -5.94 -1.95
C ASP A 85 9.96 -5.83 -2.64
N VAL A 86 9.10 -6.84 -2.45
CA VAL A 86 7.72 -6.82 -2.97
C VAL A 86 6.84 -5.85 -2.19
N VAL A 87 6.89 -5.87 -0.86
CA VAL A 87 6.14 -4.94 -0.01
C VAL A 87 6.54 -3.49 -0.31
N TYR A 88 7.83 -3.23 -0.49
CA TYR A 88 8.34 -1.93 -0.90
C TYR A 88 7.75 -1.49 -2.25
N ALA A 89 7.71 -2.38 -3.24
CA ALA A 89 7.11 -2.09 -4.53
C ALA A 89 5.60 -1.79 -4.45
N LEU A 90 4.87 -2.47 -3.56
CA LEU A 90 3.46 -2.16 -3.29
C LEU A 90 3.28 -0.77 -2.65
N VAL A 91 4.13 -0.41 -1.68
CA VAL A 91 4.10 0.92 -1.04
C VAL A 91 4.41 2.03 -2.05
N VAL A 92 5.43 1.85 -2.89
CA VAL A 92 5.75 2.81 -3.98
C VAL A 92 4.59 2.91 -4.97
N SER A 93 3.94 1.79 -5.29
CA SER A 93 2.75 1.79 -6.16
C SER A 93 1.58 2.56 -5.54
N SER A 94 1.39 2.46 -4.22
CA SER A 94 0.40 3.27 -3.49
C SER A 94 0.72 4.76 -3.58
N PHE A 95 1.98 5.14 -3.33
CA PHE A 95 2.44 6.53 -3.45
C PHE A 95 2.22 7.08 -4.86
N ASN A 96 2.62 6.32 -5.89
CA ASN A 96 2.43 6.68 -7.29
C ASN A 96 0.95 6.85 -7.62
N TYR A 97 0.09 5.93 -7.17
CA TYR A 97 -1.34 6.01 -7.42
C TYR A 97 -1.96 7.26 -6.79
N VAL A 98 -1.62 7.56 -5.54
CA VAL A 98 -2.12 8.74 -4.83
C VAL A 98 -1.63 10.05 -5.47
N THR A 99 -0.38 10.11 -5.90
CA THR A 99 0.27 11.35 -6.37
C THR A 99 0.27 11.54 -7.89
N GLY A 100 -0.03 10.49 -8.67
CA GLY A 100 0.14 10.48 -10.13
C GLY A 100 1.59 10.45 -10.59
N LYS A 101 2.54 10.15 -9.70
CA LYS A 101 3.96 9.98 -10.04
C LYS A 101 4.23 8.60 -10.61
N GLU A 102 5.36 8.45 -11.30
CA GLU A 102 5.80 7.18 -11.88
C GLU A 102 7.20 6.80 -11.38
N ILE A 103 7.33 6.60 -10.06
CA ILE A 103 8.57 6.12 -9.46
C ILE A 103 8.70 4.62 -9.71
N ASN A 104 9.80 4.19 -10.30
CA ASN A 104 10.08 2.78 -10.50
C ASN A 104 10.71 2.17 -9.22
N ALA A 105 9.97 1.28 -8.54
CA ALA A 105 10.48 0.57 -7.36
C ALA A 105 11.57 -0.47 -7.71
N GLN A 106 11.54 -1.04 -8.91
CA GLN A 106 12.47 -2.09 -9.35
C GLN A 106 13.84 -1.52 -9.72
N SER A 107 13.93 -0.25 -10.12
CA SER A 107 15.23 0.43 -10.20
C SER A 107 15.90 0.59 -8.83
N LEU A 108 15.19 0.29 -7.74
CA LEU A 108 15.68 0.37 -6.36
C LEU A 108 15.81 -1.00 -5.67
N SER A 109 15.08 -2.05 -6.10
CA SER A 109 15.14 -3.39 -5.45
C SER A 109 15.40 -4.61 -6.36
N GLY A 110 15.45 -4.45 -7.68
CA GLY A 110 15.96 -5.49 -8.60
C GLY A 110 15.38 -6.92 -8.44
N LYS A 111 14.09 -7.17 -8.72
CA LYS A 111 13.56 -8.42 -9.36
C LYS A 111 12.03 -8.45 -9.57
N LYS A 112 11.60 -9.37 -10.45
CA LYS A 112 10.23 -9.60 -10.99
C LYS A 112 9.26 -10.27 -10.02
N SER A 113 7.95 -10.09 -10.27
CA SER A 113 6.79 -10.63 -9.53
C SER A 113 6.99 -12.04 -8.98
N VAL A 114 6.98 -12.14 -7.65
CA VAL A 114 7.03 -13.38 -6.88
C VAL A 114 5.64 -13.62 -6.28
N LYS A 115 5.12 -14.86 -6.40
CA LYS A 115 3.94 -15.28 -5.64
C LYS A 115 4.38 -15.57 -4.21
N ARG A 116 3.69 -15.03 -3.21
CA ARG A 116 4.05 -15.32 -1.81
C ARG A 116 3.77 -16.78 -1.49
N SER A 117 4.71 -17.45 -0.83
CA SER A 117 4.49 -18.79 -0.29
C SER A 117 3.40 -18.73 0.80
N PRO A 118 2.44 -19.67 0.83
CA PRO A 118 1.60 -19.81 2.00
C PRO A 118 2.45 -20.26 3.19
N ASN A 119 2.22 -19.65 4.36
CA ASN A 119 2.66 -20.20 5.64
C ASN A 119 1.77 -21.38 6.02
#